data_AF-A0A426Y3N5-F1
#
_entry.id   AF-A0A426Y3N5-F1
#
_cell.length_a   1.000
_cell.length_b   1.000
_cell.length_c   1.000
_cell.angle_alpha   90.00
_cell.angle_beta   90.00
_cell.angle_gamma   90.00
#
_symmetry.space_group_name_H-M   'P 1'
#
loop_
_entity.id
_entity.type
_entity.pdbx_description
1 polymer ?
#
loop_
_entity_poly.entity_id
_entity_poly.type
_entity_poly.pdbx_seq_one_letter_code
_entity_poly.pdbx_strand_id
1 'polypeptide(L)'
;MKILTSSFLYVFAYQVVVVDAEAYTYDDEVIKKAEAMGKPGLIEIYPKEDSFIFTVESTGAIKASQLVINAIDILKQKLDAVRLQDEESDMKELTSHLGNL
;
A
#
# COMPACT_ATOMS: atom_id res chain seq x y z
N MET A 1 41.41 -39.12 30.88
CA MET A 1 41.22 -39.27 29.42
C MET A 1 40.11 -40.28 29.19
N LYS A 2 38.91 -39.82 28.83
CA LYS A 2 37.81 -40.63 28.30
C LYS A 2 37.35 -39.91 27.03
N ILE A 3 37.64 -40.53 25.90
CA ILE A 3 37.16 -40.13 24.59
C ILE A 3 35.70 -40.60 24.54
N LEU A 4 34.75 -39.67 24.43
CA LEU A 4 33.37 -39.96 24.05
C LEU A 4 33.20 -39.50 22.61
N THR A 5 32.85 -40.47 21.77
CA THR A 5 32.75 -40.41 20.32
C THR A 5 31.64 -39.47 19.84
N SER A 6 31.99 -38.74 18.79
CA SER A 6 31.15 -37.87 17.94
C SER A 6 29.82 -38.50 17.52
N SER A 7 28.73 -37.70 17.54
CA SER A 7 27.80 -37.49 16.42
C SER A 7 26.59 -36.64 16.87
N PHE A 8 26.81 -35.35 17.09
CA PHE A 8 25.71 -34.36 17.06
C PHE A 8 26.02 -33.39 15.94
N LEU A 9 25.54 -33.70 14.72
CA LEU A 9 25.40 -32.69 13.70
C LEU A 9 24.26 -33.08 12.77
N TYR A 10 23.04 -32.79 13.20
CA TYR A 10 21.91 -32.65 12.27
C TYR A 10 21.66 -31.16 12.09
N VAL A 11 22.45 -30.51 11.23
CA VAL A 11 22.17 -29.14 10.78
C VAL A 11 21.20 -29.26 9.62
N PHE A 12 19.90 -29.31 9.92
CA PHE A 12 18.89 -28.99 8.93
C PHE A 12 18.72 -27.47 8.89
N ALA A 13 19.51 -26.81 8.05
CA ALA A 13 19.34 -25.39 7.78
C ALA A 13 18.13 -25.20 6.85
N TYR A 14 16.93 -25.21 7.41
CA TYR A 14 15.74 -24.75 6.69
C TYR A 14 15.85 -23.23 6.49
N GLN A 15 15.86 -22.78 5.24
CA GLN A 15 15.75 -21.37 4.90
C GLN A 15 14.29 -20.92 5.01
N VAL A 16 14.07 -19.73 5.56
CA VAL A 16 12.76 -19.07 5.62
C VAL A 16 12.77 -17.96 4.59
N VAL A 17 11.79 -17.97 3.69
CA VAL A 17 11.61 -16.95 2.65
C VAL A 17 10.18 -16.45 2.66
N VAL A 18 9.99 -15.17 2.36
CA VAL A 18 8.66 -14.60 2.13
C VAL A 18 8.23 -15.00 0.72
N VAL A 19 7.20 -15.84 0.62
CA VAL A 19 6.70 -16.32 -0.68
C VAL A 19 5.79 -15.28 -1.34
N ASP A 20 4.85 -14.73 -0.56
CA ASP A 20 3.94 -13.69 -0.98
C ASP A 20 3.66 -12.76 0.21
N ALA A 21 4.12 -11.51 0.11
CA ALA A 21 3.92 -10.52 1.14
C ALA A 21 2.52 -9.88 1.07
N GLU A 22 1.87 -9.88 -0.09
CA GLU A 22 0.56 -9.25 -0.31
C GLU A 22 -0.60 -10.12 0.21
N ALA A 23 -0.39 -11.45 0.27
CA ALA A 23 -1.33 -12.38 0.89
C ALA A 23 -1.41 -12.25 2.43
N TYR A 24 -0.53 -11.46 3.05
CA TYR A 24 -0.50 -11.30 4.50
C TYR A 24 -1.63 -10.40 5.00
N THR A 25 -2.38 -10.88 5.98
CA THR A 25 -3.60 -10.26 6.52
C THR A 25 -3.37 -9.40 7.76
N TYR A 26 -2.11 -9.19 8.17
CA TYR A 26 -1.75 -8.41 9.38
C TYR A 26 -2.35 -8.97 10.69
N ASP A 27 -2.27 -10.29 10.88
CA ASP A 27 -2.82 -11.03 12.05
C ASP A 27 -1.78 -11.44 13.13
N ASP A 28 -0.53 -10.99 12.94
CA ASP A 28 0.67 -11.33 13.74
C ASP A 28 1.03 -12.83 13.82
N GLU A 29 0.41 -13.72 13.04
CA GLU A 29 0.66 -15.17 13.16
C GLU A 29 2.12 -15.53 12.90
N VAL A 30 2.74 -14.88 11.92
CA VAL A 30 4.14 -15.12 11.57
C VAL A 30 5.11 -14.70 12.69
N ILE A 31 4.81 -13.60 13.39
CA ILE A 31 5.59 -13.11 14.54
C ILE A 31 5.47 -14.11 15.69
N LYS A 32 4.25 -14.50 16.06
CA LYS A 32 3.99 -15.50 17.12
C LYS A 32 4.69 -16.83 16.84
N LYS A 33 4.73 -17.25 15.57
CA LYS A 33 5.44 -18.47 15.16
C LYS A 33 6.95 -18.33 15.30
N ALA A 34 7.52 -17.18 14.95
CA ALA A 34 8.95 -16.91 15.15
C ALA A 34 9.33 -16.93 16.64
N GLU A 35 8.50 -16.36 17.50
CA GLU A 35 8.66 -16.40 18.96
C GLU A 35 8.59 -17.84 19.50
N ALA A 36 7.57 -18.61 19.10
CA ALA A 36 7.42 -20.01 19.51
C ALA A 36 8.58 -20.91 19.03
N MET A 37 9.24 -20.54 17.94
CA MET A 37 10.45 -21.19 17.45
C MET A 37 11.73 -20.74 18.20
N GLY A 38 11.62 -19.88 19.22
CA GLY A 38 12.76 -19.34 19.96
C GLY A 38 13.59 -18.34 19.16
N LYS A 39 12.99 -17.72 18.12
CA LYS A 39 13.63 -16.73 17.24
C LYS A 39 12.86 -15.41 17.26
N PRO A 40 12.74 -14.74 18.43
CA PRO A 40 12.10 -13.44 18.51
C PRO A 40 12.86 -12.42 17.64
N GLY A 41 12.13 -11.48 17.04
CA GLY A 41 12.72 -10.47 16.15
C GLY A 41 13.21 -10.98 14.79
N LEU A 42 12.94 -12.25 14.43
CA LEU A 42 13.27 -12.78 13.11
C LEU A 42 12.47 -12.12 11.97
N ILE A 43 11.28 -11.61 12.29
CA ILE A 43 10.33 -11.04 11.33
C ILE A 43 9.96 -9.64 11.80
N GLU A 44 10.02 -8.69 10.87
CA GLU A 44 9.51 -7.34 11.04
C GLU A 44 8.53 -7.05 9.89
N ILE A 45 7.48 -6.29 10.18
CA ILE A 45 6.40 -6.01 9.23
C ILE A 45 6.25 -4.51 9.12
N TYR A 46 6.34 -4.01 7.89
CA TYR A 46 6.22 -2.59 7.58
C TYR A 46 5.20 -2.39 6.47
N PRO A 47 4.25 -1.44 6.61
CA PRO A 47 3.37 -1.09 5.51
C PRO A 47 4.16 -0.41 4.40
N LYS A 48 3.83 -0.73 3.15
CA LYS A 48 4.37 -0.03 1.98
C LYS A 48 3.49 1.17 1.66
N GLU A 49 3.92 2.36 2.08
CA GLU A 49 3.10 3.59 2.06
C GLU A 49 2.74 4.10 0.65
N ASP A 50 3.50 3.71 -0.37
CA ASP A 50 3.30 4.10 -1.77
C ASP A 50 2.56 3.04 -2.61
N SER A 51 2.05 1.98 -1.96
CA SER A 51 1.41 0.85 -2.63
C SER A 51 0.03 0.57 -2.05
N PHE A 52 -0.97 0.48 -2.94
CA PHE A 52 -2.37 0.32 -2.54
C PHE A 52 -2.97 -0.88 -3.25
N ILE A 53 -3.59 -1.77 -2.46
CA ILE A 53 -4.36 -2.91 -2.97
C ILE A 53 -5.85 -2.52 -2.89
N PHE A 54 -6.48 -2.33 -4.05
CA PHE A 54 -7.91 -2.02 -4.12
C PHE A 54 -8.72 -3.28 -4.47
N THR A 55 -9.71 -3.60 -3.64
CA THR A 55 -10.77 -4.55 -3.98
C THR A 55 -11.98 -3.77 -4.44
N VAL A 56 -12.39 -3.97 -5.69
CA VAL A 56 -13.52 -3.25 -6.29
C VAL A 56 -14.59 -4.25 -6.72
N GLU A 57 -15.75 -4.15 -6.10
CA GLU A 57 -16.92 -4.96 -6.39
C GLU A 57 -18.03 -4.09 -6.98
N SER A 58 -18.71 -4.60 -8.00
CA SER A 58 -19.84 -3.91 -8.63
C SER A 58 -21.17 -4.52 -8.23
N THR A 59 -22.22 -3.70 -8.19
CA THR A 59 -23.61 -4.14 -8.05
C THR A 59 -24.17 -4.80 -9.31
N GLY A 60 -23.42 -4.81 -10.42
CA GLY A 60 -23.78 -5.43 -11.70
C GLY A 60 -24.23 -4.46 -12.79
N ALA A 61 -24.53 -3.20 -12.46
CA ALA A 61 -24.95 -2.19 -13.44
C ALA A 61 -23.78 -1.70 -14.34
N ILE A 62 -22.57 -1.63 -13.79
CA ILE A 62 -21.34 -1.16 -14.46
C ILE A 62 -20.22 -2.12 -14.12
N LYS A 63 -19.31 -2.44 -15.04
CA LYS A 63 -18.15 -3.31 -14.71
C LYS A 63 -17.24 -2.63 -13.67
N ALA A 64 -16.68 -3.40 -12.74
CA ALA A 64 -15.77 -2.88 -11.71
C ALA A 64 -14.59 -2.08 -12.30
N SER A 65 -14.00 -2.54 -13.42
CA SER A 65 -12.95 -1.81 -14.13
C SER A 65 -13.41 -0.43 -14.63
N GLN A 66 -14.64 -0.33 -15.12
CA GLN A 66 -15.20 0.94 -15.58
C GLN A 66 -15.52 1.87 -14.40
N LEU A 67 -15.91 1.34 -13.23
CA LEU A 67 -16.08 2.17 -12.03
C LEU A 67 -14.78 2.87 -11.64
N VAL A 68 -13.65 2.16 -11.71
CA VAL A 68 -12.33 2.74 -11.42
C VAL A 68 -11.98 3.84 -12.42
N ILE A 69 -12.17 3.59 -13.73
CA ILE A 69 -11.92 4.60 -14.77
C ILE A 69 -12.79 5.84 -14.55
N ASN A 70 -14.09 5.65 -14.31
CA ASN A 70 -15.02 6.76 -14.06
C ASN A 70 -14.62 7.58 -12.83
N ALA A 71 -14.14 6.94 -11.77
CA ALA A 71 -13.68 7.62 -10.56
C ALA A 71 -12.46 8.52 -10.86
N ILE A 72 -11.51 8.04 -11.66
CA ILE A 72 -10.34 8.81 -12.10
C ILE A 72 -10.78 10.00 -12.94
N ASP A 73 -11.71 9.82 -13.88
CA ASP A 73 -12.23 10.90 -14.72
C ASP A 73 -12.93 11.98 -13.89
N ILE A 74 -13.71 11.59 -12.88
CA ILE A 74 -14.35 12.54 -11.95
C ILE A 74 -13.31 13.32 -11.14
N LEU A 75 -12.24 12.66 -10.67
CA LEU A 75 -11.16 13.34 -9.96
C LEU A 75 -10.45 14.37 -10.85
N LYS A 76 -10.21 14.01 -12.12
CA LYS A 76 -9.63 14.93 -13.11
C LYS A 76 -10.55 16.13 -13.35
N GLN A 77 -11.85 15.90 -13.56
CA GLN A 77 -12.82 16.97 -13.76
C GLN A 77 -12.90 17.92 -12.56
N LYS A 78 -12.85 17.39 -11.34
CA LYS A 78 -12.81 18.21 -10.11
C LYS A 78 -11.55 19.05 -10.04
N LEU A 79 -10.39 18.50 -10.40
CA LEU A 79 -9.13 19.24 -10.43
C LEU A 79 -9.18 20.37 -11.47
N ASP A 80 -9.69 20.08 -12.66
CA ASP A 80 -9.82 21.06 -13.75
C ASP A 80 -10.79 22.19 -13.36
N ALA A 81 -11.90 21.86 -12.68
CA ALA A 81 -12.85 22.87 -12.21
C ALA A 81 -12.24 23.84 -11.18
N VAL A 82 -11.37 23.35 -10.28
CA VAL A 82 -10.65 24.22 -9.32
C VAL A 82 -9.70 25.16 -10.06
N ARG A 83 -8.92 24.63 -11.02
CA ARG A 83 -7.98 25.45 -11.81
C ARG A 83 -8.66 26.58 -12.56
N LEU A 84 -9.82 26.30 -13.18
CA LEU A 84 -10.58 27.32 -13.92
C LEU A 84 -11.19 28.37 -12.98
N GLN A 85 -11.57 28.00 -11.77
CA GLN A 85 -12.07 28.96 -10.77
C GLN A 85 -10.98 29.95 -10.35
N ASP A 86 -9.75 29.46 -10.15
CA ASP A 86 -8.60 30.30 -9.81
C ASP A 86 -8.31 31.29 -10.97
N GLU A 87 -8.25 30.81 -12.22
CA GLU A 87 -8.04 31.65 -13.41
C GLU A 87 -9.14 32.70 -13.62
N GLU A 88 -10.42 32.34 -13.41
CA GLU A 88 -11.53 33.28 -13.48
C GLU A 88 -11.47 34.34 -12.37
N SER A 89 -10.97 33.97 -11.17
CA SER A 89 -10.84 34.90 -10.06
C SER A 89 -9.74 35.94 -10.32
N ASP A 90 -8.59 35.51 -10.82
CA ASP A 90 -7.46 36.39 -11.19
C ASP A 90 -7.86 37.35 -12.32
N MET A 91 -8.60 36.86 -13.32
CA MET A 91 -9.09 37.68 -14.43
C MET A 91 -10.15 38.70 -13.96
N LYS A 92 -11.02 38.34 -13.01
CA LYS A 92 -11.98 39.27 -12.39
C LYS A 92 -11.28 40.35 -11.57
N GLU A 93 -10.23 40.00 -10.82
CA GLU A 93 -9.46 40.98 -10.05
C GLU A 93 -8.74 41.98 -10.97
N LEU A 94 -8.06 41.48 -12.02
CA LEU A 94 -7.38 42.32 -13.00
C LEU A 94 -8.32 43.28 -13.74
N THR A 95 -9.50 42.79 -14.17
CA THR A 95 -10.50 43.64 -14.85
C THR A 95 -11.12 44.68 -13.91
N SER A 96 -11.28 44.36 -12.63
CA SER A 96 -11.74 45.34 -11.61
C SER A 96 -10.75 46.48 -11.39
N HIS A 97 -9.44 46.21 -11.49
CA HIS A 97 -8.40 47.23 -11.38
C HIS A 97 -8.25 48.09 -12.64
N LEU A 98 -8.51 47.51 -13.83
CA LEU A 98 -8.46 48.25 -15.09
C LEU A 98 -9.72 49.11 -15.34
N GLY A 99 -10.88 48.72 -14.81
CA GLY A 99 -12.13 49.47 -14.94
C GLY A 99 -12.27 50.68 -14.01
N ASN A 100 -11.29 50.92 -13.14
CA ASN A 100 -11.27 52.02 -12.16
C ASN A 100 -10.29 53.17 -12.53
N LEU A 101 -9.80 53.19 -13.78
CA LEU A 101 -9.00 54.26 -14.40
C LEU A 101 -9.81 54.95 -15.52
#